data_AF-A0A7V1YJ57-F1
#
_entry.id   AF-A0A7V1YJ57-F1
#
_cell.length_a   1.000
_cell.length_b   1.000
_cell.length_c   1.000
_cell.angle_alpha   90.00
_cell.angle_beta   90.00
_cell.angle_gamma   90.00
#
_symmetry.space_group_name_H-M   'P 1'
#
loop_
_entity.id
_entity.type
_entity.pdbx_description
1 polymer ?
#
loop_
_entity_poly.entity_id
_entity_poly.type
_entity_poly.pdbx_seq_one_letter_code
_entity_poly.pdbx_strand_id
1 'polypeptide(L)'
;HEVLGIDVVPAAIARARAKARARRSAARFLVHDALRAAELGRTFDTVLDVGLFHSLDETGRAALPDAYRGVLPVGGRCVLLCWSERNPWGYGPRAVAREEIAAAFARGWRALRVEPSELESLAPGWRIHAWLAVLSAA
;
A
#
# COMPACT_ATOMS: atom_id res chain seq x y z
N HIS A 1 9.97 6.72 14.96
CA HIS A 1 9.82 5.37 14.39
C HIS A 1 10.83 5.17 13.29
N GLU A 2 11.40 3.98 13.15
CA GLU A 2 12.20 3.62 11.98
C GLU A 2 11.25 3.38 10.79
N VAL A 3 11.55 3.95 9.61
CA VAL A 3 10.71 3.85 8.41
C VAL A 3 11.57 3.51 7.20
N LEU A 4 11.13 2.52 6.42
CA LEU A 4 11.68 2.17 5.12
C LEU A 4 10.59 2.30 4.05
N GLY A 5 10.80 3.20 3.07
CA GLY A 5 10.00 3.25 1.85
C GLY A 5 10.65 2.44 0.73
N ILE A 6 9.84 1.71 -0.02
CA ILE A 6 10.28 0.96 -1.20
C ILE A 6 9.47 1.35 -2.43
N ASP A 7 10.11 1.30 -3.59
CA ASP A 7 9.50 1.55 -4.90
C ASP A 7 10.39 0.91 -5.97
N VAL A 8 9.80 0.35 -7.03
CA VAL A 8 10.55 -0.24 -8.15
C VAL A 8 11.22 0.81 -9.03
N VAL A 9 10.76 2.07 -8.98
CA VAL A 9 11.22 3.16 -9.85
C VAL A 9 12.43 3.87 -9.21
N PRO A 10 13.65 3.75 -9.77
CA PRO A 10 14.84 4.36 -9.18
C PRO A 10 14.75 5.89 -9.05
N ALA A 11 14.10 6.54 -10.02
CA ALA A 11 13.89 7.98 -10.00
C ALA A 11 12.96 8.43 -8.86
N ALA A 12 11.96 7.62 -8.48
CA ALA A 12 11.09 7.92 -7.35
C ALA A 12 11.87 7.85 -6.03
N ILE A 13 12.68 6.80 -5.85
CA ILE A 13 13.57 6.64 -4.69
C ILE A 13 14.60 7.77 -4.60
N ALA A 14 15.20 8.18 -5.71
CA ALA A 14 16.13 9.32 -5.72
C ALA A 14 15.47 10.62 -5.22
N ARG A 15 14.24 10.90 -5.70
CA ARG A 15 13.44 12.06 -5.24
C ARG A 15 13.05 11.94 -3.76
N ALA A 16 12.66 10.76 -3.30
CA ALA A 16 12.31 10.51 -1.91
C ALA A 16 13.51 10.73 -0.97
N ARG A 17 14.69 10.22 -1.33
CA ARG A 17 15.95 10.45 -0.58
C ARG A 17 16.31 11.94 -0.54
N ALA A 18 16.16 12.67 -1.65
CA ALA A 18 16.40 14.11 -1.68
C ALA A 18 15.44 14.88 -0.76
N LYS A 19 14.14 14.55 -0.79
CA LYS A 19 13.12 15.14 0.07
C LYS A 19 13.38 14.84 1.56
N ALA A 20 13.81 13.62 1.88
CA ALA A 20 14.17 13.23 3.24
C ALA A 20 15.36 14.04 3.77
N ARG A 21 16.43 14.19 2.97
CA ARG A 21 17.59 15.03 3.32
C ARG A 21 17.19 16.48 3.56
N ALA A 22 16.42 17.08 2.64
CA ALA A 22 15.97 18.46 2.76
C ALA A 22 15.12 18.70 4.03
N ARG A 23 14.35 17.68 4.45
CA ARG A 23 13.51 17.72 5.65
C ARG A 23 14.18 17.18 6.92
N ARG A 24 15.48 16.83 6.86
CA ARG A 24 16.23 16.19 7.96
C ARG A 24 15.51 14.96 8.54
N SER A 25 14.80 14.21 7.70
CA SER A 25 14.09 13.00 8.09
C SER A 25 15.03 11.80 8.12
N ALA A 26 14.90 10.95 9.14
CA ALA A 26 15.63 9.68 9.25
C ALA A 26 15.04 8.54 8.40
N ALA A 27 13.97 8.79 7.63
CA ALA A 27 13.35 7.79 6.77
C ALA A 27 14.34 7.29 5.70
N ARG A 28 14.40 5.96 5.53
CA ARG A 28 15.23 5.29 4.54
C ARG A 28 14.39 4.94 3.31
N PHE A 29 15.04 4.87 2.16
CA PHE A 29 14.38 4.50 0.90
C PHE A 29 15.25 3.55 0.09
N LEU A 30 14.65 2.50 -0.47
CA LEU A 30 15.33 1.46 -1.25
C LEU A 30 14.58 1.20 -2.56
N VAL A 31 15.32 0.99 -3.65
CA VAL A 31 14.72 0.46 -4.88
C VAL A 31 14.44 -1.02 -4.63
N HIS A 32 13.17 -1.39 -4.52
CA HIS A 32 12.76 -2.76 -4.21
C HIS A 32 11.34 -3.01 -4.69
N ASP A 33 11.07 -4.25 -5.09
CA ASP A 33 9.73 -4.69 -5.45
C ASP A 33 8.94 -5.09 -4.21
N ALA A 34 7.79 -4.46 -4.01
CA ALA A 34 6.89 -4.75 -2.91
C ALA A 34 6.34 -6.19 -2.94
N LEU A 35 6.21 -6.80 -4.13
CA LEU A 35 5.85 -8.22 -4.25
C LEU A 35 6.95 -9.16 -3.75
N ARG A 36 8.18 -8.63 -3.59
CA ARG A 36 9.35 -9.33 -3.05
C ARG A 36 9.74 -8.78 -1.67
N ALA A 37 8.82 -8.16 -0.94
CA ALA A 37 9.13 -7.50 0.34
C ALA A 37 9.80 -8.44 1.36
N ALA A 38 9.47 -9.73 1.38
CA ALA A 38 10.10 -10.73 2.24
C ALA A 38 11.64 -10.81 2.08
N GLU A 39 12.17 -10.47 0.91
CA GLU A 39 13.61 -10.47 0.61
C GLU A 39 14.38 -9.34 1.30
N LEU A 40 13.67 -8.37 1.90
CA LEU A 40 14.29 -7.35 2.73
C LEU A 40 14.98 -7.95 3.97
N GLY A 41 14.64 -9.18 4.37
CA GLY A 41 15.25 -9.87 5.51
C GLY A 41 14.98 -9.16 6.83
N ARG A 42 13.85 -8.45 6.94
CA ARG A 42 13.49 -7.57 8.05
C ARG A 42 11.99 -7.62 8.32
N THR A 43 11.62 -7.37 9.58
CA THR A 43 10.23 -7.21 10.01
C THR A 43 9.93 -5.78 10.42
N PHE A 44 8.66 -5.39 10.31
CA PHE A 44 8.11 -4.10 10.70
C PHE A 44 6.81 -4.31 11.49
N ASP A 45 6.46 -3.38 12.36
CA ASP A 45 5.17 -3.44 13.08
C ASP A 45 3.99 -3.10 12.16
N THR A 46 4.23 -2.33 11.09
CA THR A 46 3.20 -1.82 10.21
C THR A 46 3.69 -1.67 8.77
N VAL A 47 2.85 -2.10 7.82
CA VAL A 47 2.92 -1.76 6.40
C VAL A 47 1.90 -0.67 6.10
N LEU A 48 2.31 0.34 5.36
CA LEU A 48 1.45 1.38 4.81
C LEU A 48 1.48 1.28 3.27
N ASP A 49 0.33 0.96 2.68
CA ASP A 49 0.11 0.98 1.24
C ASP A 49 -0.82 2.16 0.91
N VAL A 50 -0.29 3.12 0.16
CA VAL A 50 -1.06 4.23 -0.40
C VAL A 50 -0.99 4.15 -1.92
N GLY A 51 -1.93 3.39 -2.48
CA GLY A 51 -2.18 3.30 -3.91
C GLY A 51 -1.35 2.32 -4.71
N LEU A 52 -0.54 1.47 -4.07
CA LEU A 52 0.11 0.36 -4.77
C LEU A 52 -0.92 -0.71 -5.14
N PHE A 53 -1.75 -1.18 -4.20
CA PHE A 53 -2.71 -2.26 -4.46
C PHE A 53 -3.60 -2.04 -5.70
N HIS A 54 -4.14 -0.83 -5.90
CA HIS A 54 -4.98 -0.54 -7.07
C HIS A 54 -4.21 -0.33 -8.37
N SER A 55 -2.89 -0.12 -8.27
CA SER A 55 -2.00 0.04 -9.42
C SER A 55 -1.52 -1.31 -9.97
N LEU A 56 -1.69 -2.40 -9.20
CA LEU A 56 -1.33 -3.75 -9.59
C LEU A 56 -2.45 -4.42 -10.39
N ASP A 57 -2.06 -5.34 -11.27
CA ASP A 57 -2.97 -6.26 -11.93
C ASP A 57 -3.50 -7.33 -10.95
N GLU A 58 -4.31 -8.26 -11.45
CA GLU A 58 -4.92 -9.30 -10.63
C GLU A 58 -3.88 -10.23 -9.98
N THR A 59 -2.83 -10.60 -10.71
CA THR A 59 -1.75 -11.45 -10.19
C THR A 59 -0.97 -10.75 -9.09
N GLY A 60 -0.60 -9.48 -9.29
CA GLY A 60 0.08 -8.67 -8.28
C GLY A 60 -0.78 -8.48 -7.02
N ARG A 61 -2.07 -8.17 -7.18
CA ARG A 61 -3.00 -8.04 -6.04
C ARG A 61 -3.16 -9.33 -5.25
N ALA A 62 -3.18 -10.49 -5.91
CA ALA A 62 -3.26 -11.78 -5.25
C ALA A 62 -1.98 -12.13 -4.47
N ALA A 63 -0.81 -11.69 -4.94
CA ALA A 63 0.48 -11.97 -4.32
C ALA A 63 0.84 -11.00 -3.17
N LEU A 64 0.35 -9.76 -3.22
CA LEU A 64 0.71 -8.70 -2.27
C LEU A 64 0.45 -9.05 -0.79
N PRO A 65 -0.67 -9.69 -0.41
CA PRO A 65 -0.94 -10.07 0.98
C PRO A 65 0.13 -10.99 1.57
N ASP A 66 0.65 -11.95 0.81
CA ASP A 66 1.72 -12.84 1.29
C ASP A 66 3.05 -12.09 1.37
N ALA A 67 3.35 -11.21 0.41
CA ALA A 67 4.54 -10.36 0.45
C ALA A 67 4.57 -9.47 1.70
N TYR A 68 3.42 -8.89 2.07
CA TYR A 68 3.27 -8.09 3.29
C TYR A 68 3.40 -8.91 4.57
N ARG A 69 2.82 -10.13 4.61
CA ARG A 69 3.02 -11.02 5.76
C ARG A 69 4.49 -11.40 5.96
N GLY A 70 5.25 -11.53 4.87
CA GLY A 70 6.69 -11.82 4.94
C GLY A 70 7.52 -10.79 5.69
N VAL A 71 7.00 -9.58 5.92
CA VAL A 71 7.67 -8.50 6.64
C VAL A 71 6.91 -8.02 7.89
N LEU A 72 5.85 -8.72 8.29
CA LEU A 72 5.08 -8.41 9.48
C LEU A 72 5.15 -9.56 10.48
N PRO A 73 5.26 -9.30 11.80
CA PRO A 73 5.00 -10.32 12.81
C PRO A 73 3.51 -10.68 12.80
N VAL A 74 3.16 -11.81 13.43
CA VAL A 74 1.75 -12.11 13.77
C VAL A 74 1.19 -10.96 14.59
N GLY A 75 0.01 -10.46 14.22
CA GLY A 75 -0.60 -9.27 14.81
C GLY A 75 -0.12 -7.92 14.23
N GLY A 76 0.90 -7.94 13.35
CA GLY A 76 1.37 -6.77 12.62
C GLY A 76 0.27 -6.18 11.72
N ARG A 77 0.32 -4.87 11.49
CA ARG A 77 -0.76 -4.14 10.83
C ARG A 77 -0.45 -3.83 9.37
N CYS A 78 -1.44 -3.96 8.50
CA CYS A 78 -1.44 -3.34 7.19
C CYS A 78 -2.51 -2.25 7.17
N VAL A 79 -2.11 -1.05 6.79
CA VAL A 79 -3.01 0.07 6.49
C VAL A 79 -2.96 0.29 5.00
N LEU A 80 -4.06 0.01 4.32
CA LEU A 80 -4.20 0.08 2.88
C LEU A 80 -5.19 1.19 2.53
N LEU A 81 -4.77 2.10 1.65
CA LEU A 81 -5.63 3.14 1.08
C LEU A 81 -5.61 3.00 -0.45
N CYS A 82 -6.74 2.63 -1.04
CA CYS A 82 -6.85 2.39 -2.48
C CYS A 82 -8.14 2.95 -3.09
N TRP A 83 -8.18 3.12 -4.42
CA TRP A 83 -9.36 3.64 -5.12
C TRP A 83 -10.57 2.73 -4.91
N SER A 84 -11.72 3.32 -4.60
CA SER A 84 -12.98 2.61 -4.49
C SER A 84 -13.72 2.57 -5.83
N GLU A 85 -14.51 1.52 -6.05
CA GLU A 85 -15.57 1.41 -7.06
C GLU A 85 -16.58 2.56 -7.06
N ARG A 86 -16.61 3.39 -6.01
CA ARG A 86 -17.41 4.63 -5.94
C ARG A 86 -16.89 5.74 -6.85
N ASN A 87 -15.68 5.63 -7.38
CA ASN A 87 -15.17 6.60 -8.34
C ASN A 87 -15.95 6.50 -9.66
N PRO A 88 -16.52 7.60 -10.15
CA PRO A 88 -17.39 7.58 -11.34
C PRO A 88 -16.61 7.53 -12.65
N TRP A 89 -15.28 7.47 -12.59
CA TRP A 89 -14.39 7.65 -13.73
C TRP A 89 -13.86 6.31 -14.24
N GLY A 90 -13.97 6.07 -15.55
CA GLY A 90 -13.46 4.87 -16.22
C GLY A 90 -12.01 4.97 -16.70
N TYR A 91 -11.22 5.90 -16.16
CA TYR A 91 -9.82 6.10 -16.52
C TYR A 91 -8.97 6.29 -15.24
N GLY A 92 -7.67 6.04 -15.33
CA GLY A 92 -6.78 5.95 -14.16
C GLY A 92 -6.62 4.50 -13.67
N PRO A 93 -6.07 4.28 -12.47
CA PRO A 93 -6.01 2.95 -11.88
C PRO A 93 -7.40 2.32 -11.74
N ARG A 94 -7.43 0.99 -11.70
CA ARG A 94 -8.68 0.25 -11.54
C ARG A 94 -9.33 0.62 -10.20
N ALA A 95 -10.61 0.96 -10.24
CA ALA A 95 -11.44 1.10 -9.06
C ALA A 95 -11.67 -0.29 -8.42
N VAL A 96 -11.48 -0.39 -7.10
CA VAL A 96 -11.50 -1.67 -6.38
C VAL A 96 -12.80 -1.79 -5.59
N ALA A 97 -13.53 -2.91 -5.77
CA ALA A 97 -14.68 -3.23 -4.94
C ALA A 97 -14.27 -3.60 -3.52
N ARG A 98 -15.11 -3.25 -2.53
CA ARG A 98 -14.83 -3.57 -1.11
C ARG A 98 -14.57 -5.07 -0.90
N GLU A 99 -15.32 -5.92 -1.59
CA GLU A 99 -15.22 -7.38 -1.51
C GLU A 99 -13.93 -7.92 -2.13
N GLU A 100 -13.35 -7.23 -3.12
CA GLU A 100 -12.04 -7.61 -3.70
C GLU A 100 -10.92 -7.48 -2.66
N ILE A 101 -11.00 -6.47 -1.77
CA ILE A 101 -10.04 -6.32 -0.66
C ILE A 101 -10.22 -7.49 0.32
N ALA A 102 -11.46 -7.82 0.70
CA ALA A 102 -11.73 -8.92 1.61
C ALA A 102 -11.26 -10.27 1.03
N ALA A 103 -11.46 -10.50 -0.26
CA ALA A 103 -11.03 -11.71 -0.95
C ALA A 103 -9.51 -11.82 -1.05
N ALA A 104 -8.82 -10.73 -1.42
CA ALA A 104 -7.35 -10.71 -1.49
C ALA A 104 -6.72 -11.04 -0.12
N PHE A 105 -7.27 -10.48 0.96
CA PHE A 105 -6.79 -10.67 2.32
C PHE A 105 -7.57 -11.76 3.08
N ALA A 106 -8.13 -12.77 2.40
CA ALA A 106 -8.91 -13.82 3.06
C ALA A 106 -8.05 -14.83 3.86
N ARG A 107 -6.81 -15.09 3.42
CA ARG A 107 -5.93 -16.10 4.02
C ARG A 107 -4.78 -15.45 4.79
N GLY A 108 -4.62 -15.84 6.06
CA GLY A 108 -3.50 -15.35 6.89
C GLY A 108 -3.64 -13.90 7.35
N TRP A 109 -4.84 -13.34 7.24
CA TRP A 109 -5.16 -12.00 7.68
C TRP A 109 -6.52 -11.98 8.38
N ARG A 110 -6.67 -10.99 9.25
CA ARG A 110 -7.95 -10.62 9.85
C ARG A 110 -8.27 -9.18 9.47
N ALA A 111 -9.36 -8.97 8.76
CA ALA A 111 -9.86 -7.62 8.50
C ALA A 111 -10.38 -7.00 9.80
N LEU A 112 -9.84 -5.85 10.19
CA LEU A 112 -10.31 -5.09 11.35
C LEU A 112 -11.37 -4.08 10.93
N ARG A 113 -11.16 -3.40 9.80
CA ARG A 113 -12.15 -2.53 9.16
C ARG A 113 -11.83 -2.32 7.68
N VAL A 114 -12.87 -2.07 6.89
CA VAL A 114 -12.78 -1.57 5.51
C VAL A 114 -13.89 -0.54 5.34
N GLU A 115 -13.52 0.74 5.29
CA GLU A 115 -14.43 1.88 5.38
C GLU A 115 -14.17 2.91 4.28
N PRO A 116 -15.18 3.69 3.87
CA PRO A 116 -15.00 4.75 2.89
C PRO A 116 -14.02 5.82 3.39
N SER A 117 -13.17 6.30 2.49
CA SER A 117 -12.21 7.37 2.72
C SER A 117 -11.95 8.14 1.42
N GLU A 118 -10.93 8.99 1.41
CA GLU A 118 -10.61 9.86 0.28
C GLU A 118 -9.10 9.98 0.08
N LEU A 119 -8.69 10.15 -1.18
CA LEU A 119 -7.33 10.47 -1.58
C LEU A 119 -7.31 11.84 -2.24
N GLU A 120 -6.33 12.66 -1.85
CA GLU A 120 -6.00 13.88 -2.58
C GLU A 120 -5.25 13.55 -3.87
N SER A 121 -5.56 14.29 -4.93
CA SER A 121 -4.92 14.14 -6.24
C SER A 121 -4.34 15.47 -6.70
N LEU A 122 -3.28 15.38 -7.50
CA LEU A 122 -2.77 16.55 -8.25
C LEU A 122 -3.66 16.89 -9.46
N ALA A 123 -4.57 15.99 -9.83
CA ALA A 123 -5.58 16.27 -10.86
C ALA A 123 -6.60 17.29 -10.32
N PRO A 124 -6.80 18.45 -10.98
CA PRO A 124 -7.69 19.49 -10.49
C PRO A 124 -9.14 19.00 -10.31
N GLY A 125 -9.72 19.29 -9.15
CA GLY A 125 -11.16 19.14 -8.90
C GLY A 125 -11.66 17.72 -8.63
N TRP A 126 -10.79 16.71 -8.51
CA TRP A 126 -11.22 15.35 -8.23
C TRP A 126 -11.05 14.98 -6.77
N ARG A 127 -12.17 14.60 -6.16
CA ARG A 127 -12.20 13.94 -4.87
C ARG A 127 -12.16 12.44 -5.11
N ILE A 128 -10.98 11.82 -4.93
CA ILE A 128 -10.85 10.39 -5.20
C ILE A 128 -11.48 9.63 -4.03
N HIS A 129 -12.58 8.92 -4.29
CA HIS A 129 -13.17 8.01 -3.33
C HIS A 129 -12.22 6.82 -3.12
N ALA A 130 -11.96 6.49 -1.86
CA ALA A 130 -11.04 5.44 -1.48
C ALA A 130 -11.67 4.47 -0.50
N TRP A 131 -11.09 3.28 -0.40
CA TRP A 131 -11.25 2.40 0.75
C TRP A 131 -10.05 2.55 1.66
N LEU A 132 -10.31 2.79 2.94
CA LEU A 132 -9.34 2.60 4.00
C LEU A 132 -9.57 1.23 4.63
N ALA A 133 -8.63 0.31 4.39
CA ALA A 133 -8.61 -1.00 5.00
C ALA A 133 -7.53 -1.05 6.09
N VAL A 134 -7.91 -1.54 7.27
CA VAL A 134 -6.96 -1.89 8.33
C VAL A 134 -7.07 -3.37 8.62
N LEU A 135 -5.94 -4.05 8.46
CA LEU A 135 -5.83 -5.50 8.45
C LEU A 135 -4.74 -5.91 9.44
N SER A 136 -4.88 -7.09 10.05
CA SER A 136 -3.90 -7.68 10.95
C SER A 136 -3.39 -8.98 10.36
N ALA A 137 -2.08 -9.17 10.31
CA ALA A 137 -1.49 -10.46 9.96
C ALA A 137 -1.88 -11.51 11.03
N ALA A 138 -2.26 -12.70 10.58
CA ALA A 138 -2.64 -13.85 11.40
C ALA A 138 -1.65 -15.00 11.26
#